data_AF-A0A974NTC5-F1
#
_entry.id   AF-A0A974NTC5-F1
#
_cell.length_a   1.000
_cell.length_b   1.000
_cell.length_c   1.000
_cell.angle_alpha   90.00
_cell.angle_beta   90.00
_cell.angle_gamma   90.00
#
_symmetry.space_group_name_H-M   'P 1'
#
loop_
_entity.id
_entity.type
_entity.pdbx_description
1 polymer ?
#
loop_
_entity_poly.entity_id
_entity_poly.type
_entity_poly.pdbx_seq_one_letter_code
_entity_poly.pdbx_strand_id
1 'polypeptide(L)'
;MQHTPTGASFISINSPDGGAVICFSYLRWASGADRPQQMMRRSAGALPVYFWEEPRIVAGLDAARLDIATDAESGVHIVVPQLREEDDLAGDAQTLARLLDRLTSEIAGPVIHWYCDPAMLAFSDHVRPACIVYDRLDDPADRPHLEAVEARVSTRADQILTDGEAGKTAPASEAGWDTAYGLIAARIEEFLREKRRVQPIVSPTRGPSEPPARYDVMVVGAGIAGAVMAERLASQSGKSVLVVDRRPHVADNADNLLDHPGIDLLLGVEYKDARSAYPHDHLVFTGPIDDYFDHCHGRLQDQSSRAIDSPPAGELALFKRYEALALAESGVTFVGRPAADLHHDRDRVVGQALATYRRLAASWALPAPAEFEAALA
;
A
#
# COMPACT_ATOMS: atom_id res chain seq x y z
N MET A 1 -38.65 42.40 -4.94
CA MET A 1 -37.72 41.78 -3.99
C MET A 1 -37.35 40.42 -4.54
N GLN A 2 -36.21 40.36 -5.24
CA GLN A 2 -35.63 39.10 -5.72
C GLN A 2 -34.97 38.46 -4.50
N HIS A 3 -35.46 37.30 -4.09
CA HIS A 3 -34.77 36.46 -3.13
C HIS A 3 -33.60 35.79 -3.86
N THR A 4 -32.40 36.30 -3.62
CA THR A 4 -31.15 35.56 -3.86
C THR A 4 -31.17 34.32 -2.96
N PRO A 5 -31.01 33.09 -3.48
CA PRO A 5 -30.80 31.94 -2.62
C PRO A 5 -29.44 32.08 -1.95
N THR A 6 -29.47 32.22 -0.63
CA THR A 6 -28.32 32.15 0.26
C THR A 6 -27.57 30.85 -0.01
N GLY A 7 -26.26 30.93 -0.26
CA GLY A 7 -25.43 29.83 -0.74
C GLY A 7 -25.59 28.54 0.07
N ALA A 8 -25.90 27.46 -0.64
CA ALA A 8 -25.62 26.12 -0.15
C ALA A 8 -24.10 25.97 -0.12
N SER A 9 -23.52 26.01 1.08
CA SER A 9 -22.16 25.53 1.29
C SER A 9 -22.16 24.04 0.96
N PHE A 10 -21.77 23.67 -0.25
CA PHE A 10 -21.57 22.27 -0.62
C PHE A 10 -20.47 21.71 0.29
N ILE A 11 -20.85 20.76 1.17
CA ILE A 11 -19.88 20.01 1.97
C ILE A 11 -19.17 19.09 0.99
N SER A 12 -17.89 19.36 0.76
CA SER A 12 -17.01 18.71 -0.22
C SER A 12 -15.97 17.87 0.54
N ILE A 13 -15.37 16.85 -0.08
CA ILE A 13 -14.10 16.30 0.41
C ILE A 13 -13.00 17.26 -0.03
N ASN A 14 -12.66 18.25 0.79
CA ASN A 14 -11.56 19.16 0.47
C ASN A 14 -10.22 18.47 0.72
N SER A 15 -9.51 18.10 -0.36
CA SER A 15 -8.07 17.82 -0.29
C SER A 15 -7.29 19.06 -0.75
N PRO A 16 -6.57 19.76 0.14
CA PRO A 16 -5.82 20.98 -0.20
C PRO A 16 -4.77 20.82 -1.31
N ASP A 17 -4.32 19.59 -1.55
CA ASP A 17 -3.24 19.26 -2.50
C ASP A 17 -3.76 18.61 -3.81
N GLY A 18 -5.08 18.57 -4.01
CA GLY A 18 -5.72 17.73 -5.03
C GLY A 18 -5.84 16.27 -4.58
N GLY A 19 -6.17 15.37 -5.53
CA GLY A 19 -6.37 13.94 -5.28
C GLY A 19 -7.49 13.36 -6.14
N ALA A 20 -7.83 12.09 -5.94
CA ALA A 20 -8.95 11.46 -6.64
C ALA A 20 -9.63 10.38 -5.79
N VAL A 21 -10.87 10.04 -6.14
CA VAL A 21 -11.56 8.86 -5.63
C VAL A 21 -11.55 7.78 -6.70
N ILE A 22 -11.11 6.57 -6.37
CA ILE A 22 -11.34 5.37 -7.18
C ILE A 22 -12.39 4.53 -6.48
N CYS A 23 -13.56 4.38 -7.11
CA CYS A 23 -14.66 3.58 -6.61
C CYS A 23 -14.68 2.22 -7.31
N PHE A 24 -14.40 1.15 -6.58
CA PHE A 24 -14.40 -0.23 -7.08
C PHE A 24 -15.78 -0.83 -6.89
N SER A 25 -16.54 -1.00 -7.97
CA SER A 25 -17.93 -1.40 -7.93
C SER A 25 -18.27 -2.52 -8.91
N TYR A 26 -19.00 -3.53 -8.41
CA TYR A 26 -19.64 -4.54 -9.26
C TYR A 26 -20.89 -3.97 -9.98
N LEU A 27 -21.40 -2.82 -9.52
CA LEU A 27 -22.52 -2.12 -10.18
C LEU A 27 -22.03 -1.37 -11.41
N ARG A 28 -22.92 -1.19 -12.37
CA ARG A 28 -22.68 -0.37 -13.55
C ARG A 28 -23.12 1.06 -13.27
N TRP A 29 -22.37 2.05 -13.74
CA TRP A 29 -22.73 3.46 -13.62
C TRP A 29 -24.13 3.74 -14.18
N ALA A 30 -24.47 3.07 -15.28
CA ALA A 30 -25.75 3.19 -15.96
C ALA A 30 -26.98 2.78 -15.12
N SER A 31 -26.84 2.03 -14.01
CA SER A 31 -27.98 1.74 -13.12
C SER A 31 -28.45 2.99 -12.36
N GLY A 32 -27.55 3.94 -12.11
CA GLY A 32 -27.82 5.34 -11.76
C GLY A 32 -28.51 5.63 -10.42
N ALA A 33 -29.09 4.64 -9.74
CA ALA A 33 -29.96 4.85 -8.59
C ALA A 33 -29.35 4.40 -7.24
N ASP A 34 -28.31 3.58 -7.27
CA ASP A 34 -27.77 2.99 -6.04
C ASP A 34 -26.88 3.96 -5.27
N ARG A 35 -26.66 3.66 -3.98
CA ARG A 35 -25.85 4.47 -3.07
C ARG A 35 -24.48 4.84 -3.66
N PRO A 36 -23.70 3.95 -4.28
CA PRO A 36 -22.40 4.30 -4.83
C PRO A 36 -22.47 5.40 -5.88
N GLN A 37 -23.42 5.34 -6.82
CA GLN A 37 -23.58 6.33 -7.87
C GLN A 37 -23.97 7.68 -7.26
N GLN A 38 -24.89 7.69 -6.28
CA GLN A 38 -25.30 8.90 -5.58
C GLN A 38 -24.16 9.55 -4.79
N MET A 39 -23.30 8.76 -4.15
CA MET A 39 -22.10 9.25 -3.46
C MET A 39 -21.06 9.78 -4.45
N MET A 40 -20.81 9.05 -5.53
CA MET A 40 -19.78 9.40 -6.51
C MET A 40 -20.14 10.65 -7.33
N ARG A 41 -21.42 10.87 -7.66
CA ARG A 41 -21.88 12.14 -8.28
C ARG A 41 -21.53 13.36 -7.42
N ARG A 42 -21.72 13.24 -6.10
CA ARG A 42 -21.43 14.31 -5.14
C ARG A 42 -19.93 14.51 -4.96
N SER A 43 -19.17 13.42 -4.89
CA SER A 43 -17.70 13.45 -4.87
C SER A 43 -17.09 14.11 -6.11
N ALA A 44 -17.69 13.92 -7.29
CA ALA A 44 -17.20 14.52 -8.53
C ALA A 44 -17.27 16.05 -8.57
N GLY A 45 -18.12 16.66 -7.73
CA GLY A 45 -18.13 18.12 -7.54
C GLY A 45 -16.92 18.65 -6.76
N ALA A 46 -16.13 17.77 -6.14
CA ALA A 46 -15.03 18.09 -5.24
C ALA A 46 -13.67 17.62 -5.77
N LEU A 47 -13.62 16.38 -6.26
CA LEU A 47 -12.40 15.69 -6.69
C LEU A 47 -12.70 14.89 -7.96
N PRO A 48 -11.71 14.66 -8.84
CA PRO A 48 -11.81 13.65 -9.87
C PRO A 48 -12.27 12.31 -9.29
N VAL A 49 -13.28 11.71 -9.92
CA VAL A 49 -13.81 10.39 -9.53
C VAL A 49 -13.64 9.42 -10.68
N TYR A 50 -13.02 8.28 -10.41
CA TYR A 50 -12.89 7.14 -11.29
C TYR A 50 -13.78 6.01 -10.77
N PHE A 51 -14.91 5.78 -11.42
CA PHE A 51 -15.83 4.69 -11.12
C PHE A 51 -15.39 3.44 -11.88
N TRP A 52 -14.66 2.57 -11.20
CA TRP A 52 -14.16 1.30 -11.73
C TRP A 52 -15.25 0.24 -11.68
N GLU A 53 -15.75 -0.13 -12.85
CA GLU A 53 -16.76 -1.17 -13.01
C GLU A 53 -16.14 -2.57 -13.09
N GLU A 54 -17.00 -3.58 -12.95
CA GLU A 54 -16.65 -4.97 -13.23
C GLU A 54 -16.05 -5.14 -14.65
N PRO A 55 -14.93 -5.88 -14.79
CA PRO A 55 -14.28 -6.15 -16.07
C PRO A 55 -15.22 -6.78 -17.10
N ARG A 56 -14.92 -6.60 -18.38
CA ARG A 56 -15.59 -7.27 -19.49
C ARG A 56 -14.61 -8.12 -20.27
N ILE A 57 -14.96 -9.37 -20.50
CA ILE A 57 -14.25 -10.24 -21.43
C ILE A 57 -14.72 -9.91 -22.85
N VAL A 58 -13.79 -9.55 -23.74
CA VAL A 58 -14.09 -9.15 -25.12
C VAL A 58 -13.42 -10.11 -26.11
N ALA A 59 -14.25 -10.77 -26.91
CA ALA A 59 -13.79 -11.67 -27.97
C ALA A 59 -12.98 -10.91 -29.03
N GLY A 60 -11.83 -11.46 -29.41
CA GLY A 60 -10.96 -10.88 -30.44
C GLY A 60 -10.24 -9.59 -30.03
N LEU A 61 -10.09 -9.32 -28.73
CA LEU A 61 -9.34 -8.18 -28.23
C LEU A 61 -7.83 -8.39 -28.37
N ASP A 62 -7.13 -7.45 -29.03
CA ASP A 62 -5.68 -7.53 -29.25
C ASP A 62 -4.88 -7.46 -27.93
N ALA A 63 -5.29 -6.57 -27.01
CA ALA A 63 -4.65 -6.35 -25.72
C ALA A 63 -5.65 -5.81 -24.69
N ALA A 64 -5.48 -6.23 -23.43
CA ALA A 64 -6.26 -5.69 -22.33
C ALA A 64 -6.06 -4.17 -22.18
N ARG A 65 -7.13 -3.45 -21.89
CA ARG A 65 -7.13 -1.98 -21.81
C ARG A 65 -8.22 -1.45 -20.88
N LEU A 66 -8.13 -0.17 -20.54
CA LEU A 66 -9.21 0.56 -19.90
C LEU A 66 -10.01 1.32 -20.96
N ASP A 67 -11.31 1.07 -21.03
CA ASP A 67 -12.23 1.96 -21.72
C ASP A 67 -12.74 2.98 -20.69
N ILE A 68 -12.38 4.25 -20.90
CA ILE A 68 -12.72 5.35 -19.98
C ILE A 68 -13.67 6.31 -20.69
N ALA A 69 -14.85 6.50 -20.11
CA ALA A 69 -15.83 7.50 -20.54
C ALA A 69 -16.07 8.52 -19.44
N THR A 70 -16.46 9.75 -19.77
CA THR A 70 -16.85 10.75 -18.77
C THR A 70 -18.34 11.01 -18.85
N ASP A 71 -19.03 10.88 -17.73
CA ASP A 71 -20.43 11.26 -17.60
C ASP A 71 -20.55 12.79 -17.65
N ALA A 72 -21.29 13.30 -18.63
CA ALA A 72 -21.35 14.74 -18.90
C ALA A 72 -22.10 15.54 -17.81
N GLU A 73 -22.99 14.89 -17.05
CA GLU A 73 -23.80 15.53 -16.02
C GLU A 73 -23.02 15.63 -14.70
N SER A 74 -22.40 14.53 -14.28
CA SER A 74 -21.70 14.45 -13.00
C SER A 74 -20.19 14.71 -13.05
N GLY A 75 -19.57 14.54 -14.22
CA GLY A 75 -18.11 14.61 -14.38
C GLY A 75 -17.37 13.34 -13.94
N VAL A 76 -18.08 12.27 -13.56
CA VAL A 76 -17.46 10.99 -13.17
C VAL A 76 -16.80 10.31 -14.38
N HIS A 77 -15.55 9.85 -14.21
CA HIS A 77 -14.87 8.99 -15.16
C HIS A 77 -15.28 7.53 -14.93
N ILE A 78 -16.03 6.96 -15.85
CA ILE A 78 -16.45 5.56 -15.85
C ILE A 78 -15.32 4.73 -16.46
N VAL A 79 -14.71 3.87 -15.66
CA VAL A 79 -13.56 3.05 -16.03
C VAL A 79 -14.01 1.61 -16.15
N VAL A 80 -13.96 1.05 -17.36
CA VAL A 80 -14.36 -0.34 -17.62
C VAL A 80 -13.17 -1.12 -18.17
N PRO A 81 -12.56 -2.03 -17.39
CA PRO A 81 -11.51 -2.90 -17.89
C PRO A 81 -12.04 -3.83 -18.98
N GLN A 82 -11.38 -3.86 -20.13
CA GLN A 82 -11.60 -4.83 -21.20
C GLN A 82 -10.47 -5.85 -21.14
N LEU A 83 -10.80 -7.12 -20.90
CA LEU A 83 -9.88 -8.24 -20.83
C LEU A 83 -10.08 -9.17 -22.04
N ARG A 84 -9.07 -9.97 -22.36
CA ARG A 84 -9.11 -10.92 -23.48
C ARG A 84 -9.78 -12.22 -23.02
N GLU A 85 -10.41 -12.95 -23.94
CA GLU A 85 -10.94 -14.31 -23.65
C GLU A 85 -9.85 -15.32 -23.24
N GLU A 86 -8.60 -15.05 -23.64
CA GLU A 86 -7.45 -15.90 -23.34
C GLU A 86 -6.82 -15.61 -21.97
N ASP A 87 -7.24 -14.53 -21.31
CA ASP A 87 -6.79 -14.23 -19.95
C ASP A 87 -7.51 -15.20 -18.99
N ASP A 88 -6.76 -15.94 -18.15
CA ASP A 88 -7.33 -16.83 -17.14
C ASP A 88 -7.62 -16.09 -15.82
N LEU A 89 -8.37 -16.71 -14.90
CA LEU A 89 -8.74 -16.10 -13.60
C LEU A 89 -7.54 -15.56 -12.78
N ALA A 90 -6.34 -16.14 -12.92
CA ALA A 90 -5.14 -15.66 -12.25
C ALA A 90 -4.44 -14.53 -13.03
N GLY A 91 -4.52 -14.57 -14.36
CA GLY A 91 -4.09 -13.54 -15.29
C GLY A 91 -4.98 -12.29 -15.21
N ASP A 92 -6.25 -12.43 -14.87
CA ASP A 92 -7.20 -11.33 -14.70
C ASP A 92 -6.75 -10.38 -13.61
N ALA A 93 -6.42 -10.88 -12.40
CA ALA A 93 -6.00 -10.03 -11.29
C ALA A 93 -4.69 -9.29 -11.58
N GLN A 94 -3.69 -9.96 -12.15
CA GLN A 94 -2.42 -9.31 -12.47
C GLN A 94 -2.56 -8.30 -13.62
N THR A 95 -3.44 -8.58 -14.58
CA THR A 95 -3.75 -7.66 -15.67
C THR A 95 -4.49 -6.43 -15.16
N LEU A 96 -5.51 -6.62 -14.31
CA LEU A 96 -6.23 -5.54 -13.66
C LEU A 96 -5.31 -4.68 -12.77
N ALA A 97 -4.38 -5.30 -12.05
CA ALA A 97 -3.36 -4.58 -11.27
C ALA A 97 -2.50 -3.66 -12.15
N ARG A 98 -2.01 -4.16 -13.30
CA ARG A 98 -1.24 -3.35 -14.27
C ARG A 98 -2.07 -2.21 -14.86
N LEU A 99 -3.35 -2.45 -15.15
CA LEU A 99 -4.26 -1.41 -15.65
C LEU A 99 -4.51 -0.35 -14.58
N LEU A 100 -4.65 -0.75 -13.32
CA LEU A 100 -4.79 0.15 -12.19
C LEU A 100 -3.52 0.97 -11.93
N ASP A 101 -2.33 0.36 -12.05
CA ASP A 101 -1.05 1.08 -11.97
C ASP A 101 -0.97 2.20 -13.02
N ARG A 102 -1.40 1.90 -14.25
CA ARG A 102 -1.44 2.90 -15.32
C ARG A 102 -2.39 4.04 -15.00
N LEU A 103 -3.62 3.73 -14.56
CA LEU A 103 -4.59 4.74 -14.16
C LEU A 103 -4.06 5.62 -13.02
N THR A 104 -3.53 4.99 -11.97
CA THR A 104 -3.04 5.70 -10.78
C THR A 104 -1.79 6.53 -11.06
N SER A 105 -0.96 6.13 -12.02
CA SER A 105 0.21 6.93 -12.45
C SER A 105 -0.17 8.27 -13.10
N GLU A 106 -1.40 8.40 -13.60
CA GLU A 106 -1.92 9.62 -14.20
C GLU A 106 -2.60 10.54 -13.14
N ILE A 107 -2.82 10.04 -11.92
CA ILE A 107 -3.49 10.79 -10.85
C ILE A 107 -2.44 11.52 -10.01
N ALA A 108 -2.56 12.85 -9.93
CA ALA A 108 -1.76 13.65 -9.03
C ALA A 108 -2.41 13.72 -7.63
N GLY A 109 -1.63 13.43 -6.60
CA GLY A 109 -2.04 13.56 -5.21
C GLY A 109 -2.62 12.28 -4.58
N PRO A 110 -3.18 12.38 -3.37
CA PRO A 110 -3.70 11.23 -2.64
C PRO A 110 -4.91 10.60 -3.32
N VAL A 111 -4.93 9.26 -3.34
CA VAL A 111 -6.07 8.49 -3.85
C VAL A 111 -6.90 7.95 -2.69
N ILE A 112 -8.22 8.12 -2.75
CA ILE A 112 -9.18 7.48 -1.85
C ILE A 112 -9.70 6.24 -2.57
N HIS A 113 -9.60 5.08 -1.92
CA HIS A 113 -10.23 3.85 -2.42
C HIS A 113 -11.59 3.68 -1.78
N TRP A 114 -12.62 3.54 -2.61
CA TRP A 114 -13.98 3.30 -2.18
C TRP A 114 -14.44 1.93 -2.69
N TYR A 115 -14.47 0.93 -1.82
CA TYR A 115 -14.87 -0.42 -2.19
C TYR A 115 -16.37 -0.61 -2.02
N CYS A 116 -17.08 -0.85 -3.11
CA CYS A 116 -18.43 -1.41 -3.12
C CYS A 116 -18.40 -2.92 -3.38
N ASP A 117 -17.38 -3.38 -4.11
CA ASP A 117 -17.05 -4.79 -4.30
C ASP A 117 -15.77 -5.16 -3.53
N PRO A 118 -15.86 -5.98 -2.46
CA PRO A 118 -14.68 -6.40 -1.71
C PRO A 118 -13.77 -7.33 -2.52
N ALA A 119 -14.26 -8.05 -3.53
CA ALA A 119 -13.45 -8.95 -4.35
C ALA A 119 -12.38 -8.19 -5.16
N MET A 120 -12.65 -6.93 -5.50
CA MET A 120 -11.70 -6.07 -6.23
C MET A 120 -10.44 -5.74 -5.43
N LEU A 121 -10.43 -5.96 -4.10
CA LEU A 121 -9.21 -5.88 -3.30
C LEU A 121 -8.10 -6.79 -3.87
N ALA A 122 -8.45 -7.92 -4.49
CA ALA A 122 -7.49 -8.90 -4.99
C ALA A 122 -6.45 -8.32 -5.98
N PHE A 123 -6.82 -7.29 -6.76
CA PHE A 123 -5.91 -6.66 -7.72
C PHE A 123 -5.51 -5.23 -7.36
N SER A 124 -6.11 -4.63 -6.32
CA SER A 124 -5.87 -3.24 -5.94
C SER A 124 -5.08 -3.10 -4.62
N ASP A 125 -4.84 -4.20 -3.90
CA ASP A 125 -4.24 -4.21 -2.56
C ASP A 125 -2.85 -3.55 -2.49
N HIS A 126 -2.13 -3.56 -3.62
CA HIS A 126 -0.77 -3.04 -3.76
C HIS A 126 -0.72 -1.52 -3.91
N VAL A 127 -1.82 -0.88 -4.35
CA VAL A 127 -1.93 0.58 -4.40
C VAL A 127 -2.31 1.07 -3.01
N ARG A 128 -1.49 1.96 -2.42
CA ARG A 128 -1.74 2.50 -1.08
C ARG A 128 -2.63 3.75 -1.14
N PRO A 129 -3.90 3.68 -0.73
CA PRO A 129 -4.75 4.85 -0.67
C PRO A 129 -4.47 5.69 0.58
N ALA A 130 -4.81 6.97 0.50
CA ALA A 130 -4.83 7.87 1.65
C ALA A 130 -6.00 7.52 2.60
N CYS A 131 -7.12 7.05 2.06
CA CYS A 131 -8.28 6.61 2.83
C CYS A 131 -8.95 5.41 2.13
N ILE A 132 -9.35 4.41 2.92
CA ILE A 132 -10.20 3.29 2.46
C ILE A 132 -11.61 3.48 3.03
N VAL A 133 -12.57 3.63 2.14
CA VAL A 133 -14.00 3.54 2.44
C VAL A 133 -14.49 2.18 1.98
N TYR A 134 -15.05 1.38 2.90
CA TYR A 134 -15.76 0.16 2.54
C TYR A 134 -17.26 0.38 2.62
N ASP A 135 -17.89 0.42 1.46
CA ASP A 135 -19.32 0.65 1.27
C ASP A 135 -20.05 -0.68 1.16
N ARG A 136 -20.54 -1.19 2.30
CA ARG A 136 -21.16 -2.52 2.38
C ARG A 136 -22.61 -2.45 1.90
N LEU A 137 -22.83 -2.86 0.65
CA LEU A 137 -24.14 -2.82 -0.02
C LEU A 137 -25.02 -4.04 0.26
N ASP A 138 -24.41 -5.21 0.46
CA ASP A 138 -25.12 -6.48 0.63
C ASP A 138 -24.88 -7.06 2.04
N ASP A 139 -25.82 -7.88 2.51
CA ASP A 139 -25.66 -8.60 3.77
C ASP A 139 -24.57 -9.69 3.60
N PRO A 140 -23.55 -9.75 4.47
CA PRO A 140 -22.54 -10.81 4.45
C PRO A 140 -23.14 -12.23 4.44
N ALA A 141 -24.31 -12.42 5.04
CA ALA A 141 -25.03 -13.69 5.03
C ALA A 141 -25.39 -14.17 3.61
N ASP A 142 -25.58 -13.25 2.66
CA ASP A 142 -25.92 -13.56 1.27
C ASP A 142 -24.69 -13.89 0.40
N ARG A 143 -23.47 -13.62 0.91
CA ARG A 143 -22.21 -13.80 0.17
C ARG A 143 -21.13 -14.53 0.97
N PRO A 144 -21.39 -15.76 1.47
CA PRO A 144 -20.44 -16.49 2.31
C PRO A 144 -19.09 -16.77 1.62
N HIS A 145 -19.08 -16.85 0.28
CA HIS A 145 -17.85 -17.04 -0.50
C HIS A 145 -16.89 -15.83 -0.45
N LEU A 146 -17.37 -14.66 -0.03
CA LEU A 146 -16.56 -13.45 0.13
C LEU A 146 -16.13 -13.18 1.57
N GLU A 147 -16.50 -14.01 2.55
CA GLU A 147 -16.26 -13.76 3.99
C GLU A 147 -14.80 -13.40 4.29
N ALA A 148 -13.84 -14.17 3.74
CA ALA A 148 -12.42 -13.92 3.95
C ALA A 148 -11.94 -12.59 3.35
N VAL A 149 -12.44 -12.19 2.17
CA VAL A 149 -12.04 -10.93 1.53
C VAL A 149 -12.76 -9.73 2.16
N GLU A 150 -14.02 -9.89 2.56
CA GLU A 150 -14.77 -8.88 3.31
C GLU A 150 -14.13 -8.57 4.66
N ALA A 151 -13.64 -9.60 5.37
CA ALA A 151 -12.87 -9.42 6.60
C ALA A 151 -11.61 -8.58 6.34
N ARG A 152 -10.85 -8.91 5.28
CA ARG A 152 -9.64 -8.16 4.90
C ARG A 152 -9.93 -6.70 4.57
N VAL A 153 -10.94 -6.42 3.74
CA VAL A 153 -11.35 -5.05 3.40
C VAL A 153 -11.80 -4.31 4.66
N SER A 154 -12.62 -4.95 5.51
CA SER A 154 -13.13 -4.34 6.74
C SER A 154 -12.02 -4.00 7.74
N THR A 155 -11.01 -4.86 7.91
CA THR A 155 -9.85 -4.58 8.77
C THR A 155 -9.01 -3.40 8.27
N ARG A 156 -8.97 -3.18 6.95
CA ARG A 156 -8.21 -2.09 6.32
C ARG A 156 -9.00 -0.80 6.16
N ALA A 157 -10.33 -0.87 6.24
CA ALA A 157 -11.20 0.26 6.01
C ALA A 157 -11.07 1.29 7.14
N ASP A 158 -10.80 2.53 6.74
CA ASP A 158 -10.79 3.67 7.63
C ASP A 158 -12.23 4.12 7.97
N GLN A 159 -13.16 3.85 7.05
CA GLN A 159 -14.59 4.04 7.22
C GLN A 159 -15.36 2.89 6.60
N ILE A 160 -16.29 2.30 7.36
CA ILE A 160 -17.21 1.28 6.85
C ILE A 160 -18.60 1.88 6.82
N LEU A 161 -19.20 1.97 5.64
CA LEU A 161 -20.59 2.36 5.47
C LEU A 161 -21.45 1.10 5.53
N THR A 162 -22.48 1.16 6.35
CA THR A 162 -23.51 0.13 6.42
C THR A 162 -24.87 0.78 6.20
N ASP A 163 -25.87 -0.05 5.89
CA ASP A 163 -27.25 0.42 5.72
C ASP A 163 -27.84 1.08 6.97
N GLY A 164 -27.22 0.94 8.15
CA GLY A 164 -27.61 1.67 9.35
C GLY A 164 -27.18 3.14 9.34
N GLU A 165 -26.07 3.47 8.70
CA GLU A 165 -25.48 4.82 8.67
C GLU A 165 -25.92 5.62 7.43
N ALA A 166 -26.30 4.94 6.35
CA ALA A 166 -26.84 5.55 5.12
C ALA A 166 -28.35 5.24 4.88
N GLY A 167 -28.98 4.46 5.77
CA GLY A 167 -30.38 4.02 5.68
C GLY A 167 -30.58 2.77 4.79
N LYS A 168 -31.40 1.81 5.24
CA LYS A 168 -31.90 0.64 4.48
C LYS A 168 -32.70 1.00 3.22
N THR A 169 -33.00 2.28 3.03
CA THR A 169 -33.74 2.83 1.90
C THR A 169 -33.04 4.12 1.53
N ALA A 170 -32.74 4.30 0.24
CA ALA A 170 -32.32 5.59 -0.33
C ALA A 170 -33.13 6.73 0.33
N PRO A 171 -32.49 7.79 0.86
CA PRO A 171 -33.24 8.92 1.40
C PRO A 171 -34.30 9.37 0.40
N ALA A 172 -35.50 9.67 0.90
CA ALA A 172 -36.69 9.94 0.08
C ALA A 172 -36.57 11.22 -0.79
N SER A 173 -35.43 11.91 -0.75
CA SER A 173 -35.15 13.14 -1.50
C SER A 173 -33.64 13.35 -1.70
N GLU A 174 -33.29 14.13 -2.72
CA GLU A 174 -31.92 14.60 -3.00
C GLU A 174 -31.26 15.26 -1.76
N ALA A 175 -32.02 16.04 -0.98
CA ALA A 175 -31.52 16.68 0.23
C ALA A 175 -31.08 15.69 1.32
N GLY A 176 -31.70 14.50 1.37
CA GLY A 176 -31.28 13.45 2.29
C GLY A 176 -29.96 12.80 1.86
N TRP A 177 -29.74 12.65 0.54
CA TRP A 177 -28.45 12.18 0.01
C TRP A 177 -27.33 13.20 0.26
N ASP A 178 -27.61 14.50 0.11
CA ASP A 178 -26.64 15.56 0.42
C ASP A 178 -26.22 15.54 1.89
N THR A 179 -27.17 15.28 2.79
CA THR A 179 -26.90 15.18 4.23
C THR A 179 -26.05 13.96 4.54
N ALA A 180 -26.39 12.79 4.00
CA ALA A 180 -25.61 11.56 4.18
C ALA A 180 -24.18 11.70 3.63
N TYR A 181 -24.05 12.27 2.43
CA TYR A 181 -22.76 12.56 1.83
C TYR A 181 -21.94 13.52 2.69
N GLY A 182 -22.54 14.61 3.18
CA GLY A 182 -21.86 15.58 4.03
C GLY A 182 -21.26 14.98 5.30
N LEU A 183 -21.97 14.04 5.94
CA LEU A 183 -21.47 13.32 7.11
C LEU A 183 -20.27 12.41 6.77
N ILE A 184 -20.36 11.68 5.66
CA ILE A 184 -19.30 10.80 5.19
C ILE A 184 -18.07 11.62 4.78
N ALA A 185 -18.27 12.66 3.97
CA ALA A 185 -17.21 13.56 3.53
C ALA A 185 -16.50 14.21 4.71
N ALA A 186 -17.24 14.70 5.71
CA ALA A 186 -16.65 15.28 6.91
C ALA A 186 -15.77 14.28 7.69
N ARG A 187 -16.18 13.01 7.77
CA ARG A 187 -15.41 11.95 8.42
C ARG A 187 -14.18 11.55 7.62
N ILE A 188 -14.29 11.46 6.30
CA ILE A 188 -13.15 11.27 5.40
C ILE A 188 -12.16 12.43 5.56
N GLU A 189 -12.64 13.68 5.57
CA GLU A 189 -11.77 14.83 5.76
C GLU A 189 -11.11 14.84 7.15
N GLU A 190 -11.85 14.54 8.22
CA GLU A 190 -11.29 14.41 9.56
C GLU A 190 -10.21 13.34 9.58
N PHE A 191 -10.50 12.18 9.01
CA PHE A 191 -9.55 11.08 8.90
C PHE A 191 -8.33 11.44 8.06
N LEU A 192 -8.50 12.10 6.93
CA LEU A 192 -7.38 12.60 6.11
C LEU A 192 -6.58 13.68 6.86
N ARG A 193 -7.23 14.54 7.65
CA ARG A 193 -6.57 15.51 8.53
C ARG A 193 -5.81 14.81 9.65
N GLU A 194 -6.37 13.78 10.26
CA GLU A 194 -5.72 12.97 11.30
C GLU A 194 -4.56 12.16 10.73
N LYS A 195 -4.73 11.47 9.60
CA LYS A 195 -3.63 10.80 8.88
C LYS A 195 -2.56 11.80 8.44
N ARG A 196 -2.89 13.05 8.05
CA ARG A 196 -1.88 14.11 7.83
C ARG A 196 -1.19 14.53 9.13
N ARG A 197 -1.92 14.60 10.24
CA ARG A 197 -1.33 14.84 11.57
C ARG A 197 -0.46 13.66 12.00
N VAL A 198 -0.75 12.46 11.49
CA VAL A 198 -0.10 11.19 11.84
C VAL A 198 0.97 10.77 10.82
N GLN A 199 1.07 11.31 9.59
CA GLN A 199 2.22 11.24 8.64
C GLN A 199 2.15 12.27 7.47
N PRO A 200 3.29 12.68 6.87
CA PRO A 200 4.40 13.41 7.46
C PRO A 200 4.46 14.84 6.90
N ILE A 201 5.10 15.73 7.65
CA ILE A 201 5.66 16.99 7.10
C ILE A 201 6.48 16.64 5.85
N VAL A 202 6.44 17.48 4.82
CA VAL A 202 7.47 17.51 3.77
C VAL A 202 8.83 17.54 4.46
N SER A 203 9.51 16.39 4.52
CA SER A 203 10.53 16.06 5.52
C SER A 203 10.01 16.12 6.98
N PRO A 204 10.16 15.02 7.71
CA PRO A 204 11.43 14.95 8.38
C PRO A 204 12.19 13.80 7.75
N THR A 205 13.37 14.12 7.20
CA THR A 205 14.53 13.44 7.72
C THR A 205 14.32 13.42 9.25
N ARG A 206 13.88 12.30 9.83
CA ARG A 206 14.35 11.98 11.18
C ARG A 206 15.82 11.72 10.92
N GLY A 207 16.54 12.81 10.80
CA GLY A 207 17.97 12.94 10.83
C GLY A 207 18.18 13.87 12.00
N PRO A 208 19.24 13.71 12.79
CA PRO A 208 19.66 14.79 13.65
C PRO A 208 19.76 16.05 12.78
N SER A 209 19.52 17.22 13.38
CA SER A 209 19.70 18.51 12.72
C SER A 209 21.06 18.64 12.02
N GLU A 210 22.03 17.83 12.43
CA GLU A 210 23.28 17.52 11.73
C GLU A 210 23.45 16.00 11.59
N PRO A 211 23.16 15.37 10.43
CA PRO A 211 23.50 13.97 10.18
C PRO A 211 25.00 13.75 10.44
N PRO A 212 25.39 12.59 11.01
CA PRO A 212 26.80 12.31 11.19
C PRO A 212 27.50 12.35 9.83
N ALA A 213 28.80 12.69 9.82
CA ALA A 213 29.59 12.67 8.58
C ALA A 213 29.61 11.28 7.90
N ARG A 214 29.30 10.23 8.67
CA ARG A 214 29.23 8.83 8.25
C ARG A 214 28.35 8.04 9.23
N TYR A 215 27.53 7.13 8.70
CA TYR A 215 26.76 6.18 9.48
C TYR A 215 27.56 4.90 9.75
N ASP A 216 27.30 4.22 10.86
CA ASP A 216 27.85 2.88 11.06
C ASP A 216 27.17 1.88 10.11
N VAL A 217 25.84 1.97 9.96
CA VAL A 217 25.07 1.02 9.16
C VAL A 217 24.01 1.73 8.31
N MET A 218 23.92 1.36 7.04
CA MET A 218 22.75 1.66 6.20
C MET A 218 21.87 0.41 6.13
N VAL A 219 20.58 0.54 6.43
CA VAL A 219 19.59 -0.53 6.30
C VAL A 219 18.66 -0.21 5.14
N VAL A 220 18.57 -1.10 4.16
CA VAL A 220 17.69 -0.94 2.98
C VAL A 220 16.40 -1.69 3.22
N GLY A 221 15.29 -0.95 3.26
CA GLY A 221 13.92 -1.38 3.51
C GLY A 221 13.43 -0.97 4.90
N ALA A 222 12.30 -0.26 4.95
CA ALA A 222 11.59 0.17 6.15
C ALA A 222 10.36 -0.70 6.44
N GLY A 223 10.42 -2.00 6.12
CA GLY A 223 9.46 -3.02 6.58
C GLY A 223 9.93 -3.73 7.85
N ILE A 224 9.19 -4.75 8.32
CA ILE A 224 9.48 -5.45 9.60
C ILE A 224 10.94 -5.89 9.72
N ALA A 225 11.51 -6.54 8.70
CA ALA A 225 12.88 -7.07 8.77
C ALA A 225 13.91 -5.94 8.95
N GLY A 226 13.80 -4.87 8.15
CA GLY A 226 14.68 -3.71 8.24
C GLY A 226 14.52 -2.96 9.55
N ALA A 227 13.28 -2.78 10.01
CA ALA A 227 13.00 -2.12 11.28
C ALA A 227 13.56 -2.89 12.49
N VAL A 228 13.41 -4.22 12.53
CA VAL A 228 14.02 -5.05 13.57
C VAL A 228 15.55 -4.95 13.53
N MET A 229 16.16 -5.00 12.35
CA MET A 229 17.62 -4.85 12.23
C MET A 229 18.08 -3.49 12.73
N ALA A 230 17.43 -2.41 12.30
CA ALA A 230 17.75 -1.04 12.68
C ALA A 230 17.61 -0.82 14.19
N GLU A 231 16.49 -1.27 14.77
CA GLU A 231 16.23 -1.19 16.21
C GLU A 231 17.34 -1.87 17.00
N ARG A 232 17.70 -3.12 16.67
CA ARG A 232 18.74 -3.86 17.39
C ARG A 232 20.12 -3.26 17.24
N LEU A 233 20.47 -2.80 16.04
CA LEU A 233 21.75 -2.14 15.79
C LEU A 233 21.86 -0.84 16.60
N ALA A 234 20.80 -0.05 16.68
CA ALA A 234 20.81 1.20 17.41
C ALA A 234 20.71 0.99 18.93
N SER A 235 19.74 0.21 19.42
CA SER A 235 19.42 0.09 20.85
C SER A 235 20.39 -0.83 21.61
N GLN A 236 20.84 -1.92 20.99
CA GLN A 236 21.68 -2.91 21.65
C GLN A 236 23.17 -2.73 21.34
N SER A 237 23.49 -2.07 20.22
CA SER A 237 24.89 -1.89 19.79
C SER A 237 25.34 -0.42 19.77
N GLY A 238 24.42 0.54 20.01
CA GLY A 238 24.71 1.97 20.02
C GLY A 238 25.12 2.52 18.65
N LYS A 239 24.82 1.80 17.56
CA LYS A 239 25.23 2.17 16.20
C LYS A 239 24.35 3.30 15.67
N SER A 240 24.96 4.20 14.89
CA SER A 240 24.24 5.15 14.06
C SER A 240 23.72 4.45 12.80
N VAL A 241 22.40 4.46 12.59
CA VAL A 241 21.74 3.71 11.52
C VAL A 241 20.99 4.66 10.60
N LEU A 242 21.22 4.55 9.29
CA LEU A 242 20.37 5.17 8.27
C LEU A 242 19.48 4.11 7.64
N VAL A 243 18.17 4.21 7.84
CA VAL A 243 17.18 3.36 7.19
C VAL A 243 16.69 4.06 5.92
N VAL A 244 16.76 3.36 4.80
CA VAL A 244 16.40 3.87 3.48
C VAL A 244 15.28 3.02 2.88
N ASP A 245 14.23 3.65 2.36
CA ASP A 245 13.21 2.95 1.58
C ASP A 245 12.79 3.78 0.35
N ARG A 246 12.55 3.10 -0.77
CA ARG A 246 12.00 3.71 -1.99
C ARG A 246 10.56 4.18 -1.82
N ARG A 247 9.84 3.59 -0.87
CA ARG A 247 8.49 4.01 -0.50
C ARG A 247 8.58 5.29 0.32
N PRO A 248 7.66 6.25 0.15
CA PRO A 248 7.63 7.49 0.92
C PRO A 248 7.09 7.30 2.36
N HIS A 249 7.10 6.07 2.89
CA HIS A 249 6.52 5.69 4.19
C HIS A 249 7.12 4.38 4.71
N VAL A 250 7.02 4.18 6.03
CA VAL A 250 7.36 2.92 6.72
C VAL A 250 6.26 1.88 6.45
N ALA A 251 6.65 0.63 6.17
CA ALA A 251 5.72 -0.47 5.91
C ALA A 251 5.39 -1.24 7.20
N ASP A 252 4.29 -2.00 7.16
CA ASP A 252 3.92 -3.00 8.18
C ASP A 252 3.73 -2.47 9.62
N ASN A 253 3.39 -1.18 9.79
CA ASN A 253 3.26 -0.49 11.09
C ASN A 253 4.53 -0.60 11.96
N ALA A 254 5.70 -0.64 11.33
CA ALA A 254 6.98 -0.78 12.03
C ALA A 254 7.52 0.55 12.60
N ASP A 255 6.74 1.64 12.56
CA ASP A 255 7.16 2.99 12.95
C ASP A 255 7.72 3.04 14.39
N ASN A 256 7.11 2.30 15.32
CA ASN A 256 7.55 2.26 16.72
C ASN A 256 8.96 1.67 16.89
N LEU A 257 9.35 0.70 16.05
CA LEU A 257 10.70 0.12 16.09
C LEU A 257 11.76 1.09 15.58
N LEU A 258 11.36 2.01 14.70
CA LEU A 258 12.22 3.02 14.10
C LEU A 258 12.24 4.32 14.92
N ASP A 259 11.49 4.39 16.03
CA ASP A 259 11.47 5.51 16.96
C ASP A 259 12.61 5.45 17.97
N HIS A 260 13.84 5.67 17.47
CA HIS A 260 15.04 5.65 18.30
C HIS A 260 16.02 6.75 17.88
N PRO A 261 16.67 7.47 18.82
CA PRO A 261 17.57 8.59 18.50
C PRO A 261 18.84 8.21 17.71
N GLY A 262 19.18 6.92 17.66
CA GLY A 262 20.27 6.38 16.83
C GLY A 262 19.85 5.93 15.44
N ILE A 263 18.58 6.13 15.05
CA ILE A 263 18.02 5.70 13.77
C ILE A 263 17.53 6.93 13.00
N ASP A 264 18.07 7.08 11.80
CA ASP A 264 17.62 8.05 10.83
C ASP A 264 16.81 7.42 9.72
N LEU A 265 15.83 8.14 9.19
CA LEU A 265 14.93 7.68 8.13
C LEU A 265 15.04 8.54 6.88
N LEU A 266 15.29 7.88 5.76
CA LEU A 266 15.29 8.47 4.42
C LEU A 266 14.35 7.68 3.51
N LEU A 267 13.14 8.22 3.34
CA LEU A 267 12.06 7.57 2.61
C LEU A 267 11.85 8.21 1.23
N GLY A 268 11.25 7.48 0.31
CA GLY A 268 10.97 7.96 -1.05
C GLY A 268 12.21 8.05 -1.95
N VAL A 269 13.30 7.34 -1.61
CA VAL A 269 14.55 7.36 -2.38
C VAL A 269 15.00 5.97 -2.76
N GLU A 270 15.58 5.85 -3.96
CA GLU A 270 16.22 4.61 -4.37
C GLU A 270 17.50 4.38 -3.54
N TYR A 271 17.67 3.17 -3.02
CA TYR A 271 18.79 2.88 -2.10
C TYR A 271 20.16 3.05 -2.77
N LYS A 272 20.25 2.87 -4.10
CA LYS A 272 21.49 3.07 -4.85
C LYS A 272 21.95 4.53 -4.81
N ASP A 273 20.99 5.45 -4.93
CA ASP A 273 21.26 6.88 -4.83
C ASP A 273 21.67 7.25 -3.40
N ALA A 274 20.94 6.75 -2.39
CA ALA A 274 21.31 6.94 -0.99
C ALA A 274 22.69 6.35 -0.65
N ARG A 275 23.03 5.16 -1.17
CA ARG A 275 24.33 4.51 -0.98
C ARG A 275 25.48 5.39 -1.49
N SER A 276 25.25 6.14 -2.57
CA SER A 276 26.23 7.06 -3.13
C SER A 276 26.34 8.38 -2.34
N ALA A 277 25.24 8.86 -1.78
CA ALA A 277 25.15 10.16 -1.12
C ALA A 277 25.52 10.13 0.37
N TYR A 278 25.27 9.00 1.05
CA TYR A 278 25.43 8.85 2.50
C TYR A 278 26.48 7.79 2.84
N PRO A 279 27.70 8.20 3.25
CA PRO A 279 28.76 7.28 3.64
C PRO A 279 28.35 6.40 4.82
N HIS A 280 28.68 5.11 4.74
CA HIS A 280 28.42 4.12 5.79
C HIS A 280 29.52 3.06 5.85
N ASP A 281 29.68 2.40 6.99
CA ASP A 281 30.66 1.31 7.16
C ASP A 281 30.12 -0.05 6.70
N HIS A 282 28.81 -0.29 6.85
CA HIS A 282 28.18 -1.56 6.49
C HIS A 282 26.77 -1.39 5.94
N LEU A 283 26.36 -2.25 5.01
CA LEU A 283 25.03 -2.27 4.42
C LEU A 283 24.25 -3.49 4.90
N VAL A 284 23.03 -3.30 5.38
CA VAL A 284 22.06 -4.37 5.63
C VAL A 284 21.00 -4.28 4.54
N PHE A 285 20.90 -5.30 3.70
CA PHE A 285 19.95 -5.34 2.60
C PHE A 285 18.80 -6.31 2.90
N THR A 286 17.56 -5.80 2.91
CA THR A 286 16.36 -6.61 3.24
C THR A 286 15.43 -6.84 2.06
N GLY A 287 15.80 -6.32 0.88
CA GLY A 287 15.04 -6.51 -0.37
C GLY A 287 15.36 -7.82 -1.09
N PRO A 288 14.75 -8.04 -2.27
CA PRO A 288 15.05 -9.20 -3.12
C PRO A 288 16.53 -9.24 -3.52
N ILE A 289 17.21 -10.35 -3.23
CA ILE A 289 18.65 -10.51 -3.48
C ILE A 289 19.00 -10.36 -4.97
N ASP A 290 18.11 -10.77 -5.87
CA ASP A 290 18.29 -10.62 -7.30
C ASP A 290 18.19 -9.16 -7.76
N ASP A 291 17.36 -8.33 -7.13
CA ASP A 291 17.32 -6.87 -7.37
C ASP A 291 18.67 -6.22 -6.99
N TYR A 292 19.32 -6.69 -5.91
CA TYR A 292 20.63 -6.18 -5.50
C TYR A 292 21.69 -6.39 -6.58
N PHE A 293 21.68 -7.56 -7.21
CA PHE A 293 22.63 -7.97 -8.24
C PHE A 293 22.12 -7.72 -9.68
N ASP A 294 21.20 -6.77 -9.85
CA ASP A 294 20.67 -6.35 -11.16
C ASP A 294 20.18 -7.51 -12.04
N HIS A 295 19.61 -8.53 -11.40
CA HIS A 295 19.12 -9.74 -12.03
C HIS A 295 20.15 -10.48 -12.91
N CYS A 296 21.44 -10.42 -12.59
CA CYS A 296 22.51 -10.99 -13.42
C CYS A 296 22.40 -12.49 -13.74
N HIS A 297 21.57 -13.24 -12.99
CA HIS A 297 21.27 -14.65 -13.25
C HIS A 297 19.80 -14.90 -13.63
N GLY A 298 18.98 -13.85 -13.74
CA GLY A 298 17.52 -13.91 -13.94
C GLY A 298 16.74 -13.50 -12.69
N ARG A 299 15.45 -13.23 -12.85
CA ARG A 299 14.54 -12.87 -11.74
C ARG A 299 14.16 -14.10 -10.93
N LEU A 300 14.19 -13.97 -9.60
CA LEU A 300 13.61 -14.97 -8.70
C LEU A 300 12.08 -14.80 -8.72
N GLN A 301 11.33 -15.91 -8.73
CA GLN A 301 9.86 -15.83 -8.82
C GLN A 301 9.28 -15.46 -7.45
N ASP A 302 8.28 -14.58 -7.45
CA ASP A 302 7.50 -14.29 -6.26
C ASP A 302 6.66 -15.52 -5.87
N GLN A 303 7.02 -16.17 -4.76
CA GLN A 303 6.35 -17.38 -4.30
C GLN A 303 5.08 -17.10 -3.47
N SER A 304 4.68 -15.83 -3.32
CA SER A 304 3.52 -15.41 -2.51
C SER A 304 2.16 -15.97 -2.94
N SER A 305 2.07 -16.65 -4.10
CA SER A 305 0.82 -17.20 -4.63
C SER A 305 0.77 -18.73 -4.78
N ARG A 306 1.77 -19.48 -4.29
CA ARG A 306 1.86 -20.92 -4.57
C ARG A 306 2.02 -21.78 -3.32
N ALA A 307 0.94 -22.50 -2.97
CA ALA A 307 0.98 -23.71 -2.16
C ALA A 307 1.64 -24.84 -2.96
N ILE A 308 2.95 -24.75 -3.23
CA ILE A 308 3.71 -25.83 -3.87
C ILE A 308 4.76 -26.30 -2.88
N ASP A 309 4.63 -27.55 -2.45
CA ASP A 309 5.50 -28.26 -1.49
C ASP A 309 6.99 -28.39 -1.91
N SER A 310 7.42 -27.78 -3.02
CA SER A 310 8.83 -27.70 -3.41
C SER A 310 9.07 -26.65 -4.52
N PRO A 311 10.11 -25.79 -4.40
CA PRO A 311 10.48 -24.88 -5.48
C PRO A 311 10.90 -25.68 -6.72
N PRO A 312 10.53 -25.26 -7.95
CA PRO A 312 10.99 -25.91 -9.17
C PRO A 312 12.53 -25.97 -9.17
N ALA A 313 13.11 -27.10 -9.57
CA ALA A 313 14.54 -27.39 -9.41
C ALA A 313 15.49 -26.31 -9.99
N GLY A 314 15.02 -25.54 -10.99
CA GLY A 314 15.76 -24.41 -11.55
C GLY A 314 15.87 -23.19 -10.62
N GLU A 315 14.91 -22.97 -9.74
CA GLU A 315 14.85 -21.81 -8.84
C GLU A 315 15.79 -21.95 -7.66
N LEU A 316 15.92 -23.16 -7.10
CA LEU A 316 16.93 -23.46 -6.08
C LEU A 316 18.36 -23.27 -6.63
N ALA A 317 18.59 -23.67 -7.88
CA ALA A 317 19.88 -23.48 -8.53
C ALA A 317 20.18 -21.99 -8.78
N LEU A 318 19.17 -21.21 -9.19
CA LEU A 318 19.26 -19.77 -9.35
C LEU A 318 19.55 -19.06 -8.02
N PHE A 319 18.82 -19.43 -6.96
CA PHE A 319 19.05 -18.91 -5.62
C PHE A 319 20.49 -19.18 -5.14
N LYS A 320 20.98 -20.41 -5.28
CA LYS A 320 22.36 -20.76 -4.88
C LYS A 320 23.42 -19.90 -5.57
N ARG A 321 23.16 -19.44 -6.81
CA ARG A 321 24.06 -18.52 -7.51
C ARG A 321 24.07 -17.14 -6.86
N TYR A 322 22.91 -16.59 -6.55
CA TYR A 322 22.82 -15.32 -5.82
C TYR A 322 23.33 -15.41 -4.38
N GLU A 323 23.09 -16.53 -3.69
CA GLU A 323 23.64 -16.80 -2.36
C GLU A 323 25.17 -16.79 -2.38
N ALA A 324 25.78 -17.40 -3.40
CA ALA A 324 27.23 -17.35 -3.58
C ALA A 324 27.76 -15.93 -3.82
N LEU A 325 27.03 -15.10 -4.59
CA LEU A 325 27.37 -13.69 -4.77
C LEU A 325 27.24 -12.90 -3.46
N ALA A 326 26.16 -13.11 -2.71
CA ALA A 326 25.95 -12.46 -1.41
C ALA A 326 27.02 -12.84 -0.38
N LEU A 327 27.46 -14.11 -0.36
CA LEU A 327 28.55 -14.55 0.51
C LEU A 327 29.91 -13.95 0.12
N ALA A 328 30.11 -13.63 -1.16
CA ALA A 328 31.32 -12.99 -1.68
C ALA A 328 31.30 -11.46 -1.52
N GLU A 329 30.14 -10.86 -1.34
CA GLU A 329 29.97 -9.41 -1.21
C GLU A 329 30.41 -8.93 0.19
N SER A 330 31.55 -8.24 0.25
CA SER A 330 32.07 -7.68 1.49
C SER A 330 31.34 -6.41 1.91
N GLY A 331 31.15 -6.21 3.22
CA GLY A 331 30.51 -5.00 3.75
C GLY A 331 29.00 -4.95 3.56
N VAL A 332 28.38 -6.09 3.20
CA VAL A 332 26.94 -6.22 3.04
C VAL A 332 26.43 -7.43 3.81
N THR A 333 25.27 -7.31 4.43
CA THR A 333 24.55 -8.42 5.06
C THR A 333 23.14 -8.48 4.51
N PHE A 334 22.80 -9.63 3.96
CA PHE A 334 21.48 -9.90 3.41
C PHE A 334 20.57 -10.51 4.48
N VAL A 335 19.37 -9.98 4.61
CA VAL A 335 18.36 -10.41 5.58
C VAL A 335 17.14 -10.91 4.84
N GLY A 336 16.80 -12.19 4.99
CA GLY A 336 15.66 -12.80 4.32
C GLY A 336 16.03 -13.97 3.40
N ARG A 337 15.01 -14.60 2.82
CA ARG A 337 15.11 -15.56 1.71
C ARG A 337 14.62 -14.86 0.42
N PRO A 338 15.01 -15.34 -0.78
CA PRO A 338 14.74 -14.64 -2.03
C PRO A 338 13.24 -14.55 -2.32
N ALA A 339 12.85 -13.46 -2.95
CA ALA A 339 11.50 -13.18 -3.45
C ALA A 339 10.38 -13.23 -2.39
N ALA A 340 10.12 -12.07 -1.80
CA ALA A 340 8.80 -11.63 -1.31
C ALA A 340 8.04 -12.50 -0.27
N ASP A 341 8.67 -13.50 0.35
CA ASP A 341 8.09 -14.30 1.45
C ASP A 341 7.94 -13.51 2.78
N LEU A 342 7.96 -12.17 2.72
CA LEU A 342 7.97 -11.26 3.87
C LEU A 342 6.55 -10.89 4.38
N HIS A 343 5.48 -11.24 3.67
CA HIS A 343 4.15 -10.65 3.93
C HIS A 343 3.09 -11.62 4.49
N HIS A 344 3.39 -12.89 4.79
CA HIS A 344 2.38 -13.82 5.35
C HIS A 344 2.66 -14.31 6.77
N ASP A 345 3.90 -14.27 7.28
CA ASP A 345 4.24 -14.69 8.64
C ASP A 345 5.22 -13.72 9.31
N ARG A 346 4.66 -12.73 10.01
CA ARG A 346 5.41 -11.69 10.72
C ARG A 346 6.41 -12.29 11.72
N ASP A 347 6.04 -13.36 12.42
CA ASP A 347 6.88 -13.95 13.46
C ASP A 347 8.11 -14.62 12.85
N ARG A 348 7.96 -15.27 11.69
CA ARG A 348 9.08 -15.83 10.93
C ARG A 348 10.03 -14.75 10.43
N VAL A 349 9.52 -13.63 9.93
CA VAL A 349 10.34 -12.49 9.47
C VAL A 349 11.13 -11.88 10.63
N VAL A 350 10.47 -11.61 11.76
CA VAL A 350 11.12 -11.12 12.98
C VAL A 350 12.19 -12.11 13.45
N GLY A 351 11.87 -13.40 13.53
CA GLY A 351 12.80 -14.45 13.93
C GLY A 351 14.04 -14.52 13.04
N GLN A 352 13.88 -14.37 11.72
CA GLN A 352 14.99 -14.36 10.78
C GLN A 352 15.86 -13.10 10.90
N ALA A 353 15.24 -11.93 11.07
CA ALA A 353 15.96 -10.68 11.32
C ALA A 353 16.78 -10.78 12.61
N LEU A 354 16.17 -11.22 13.72
CA LEU A 354 16.86 -11.44 14.99
C LEU A 354 18.00 -12.45 14.89
N ALA A 355 17.81 -13.56 14.18
CA ALA A 355 18.87 -14.55 13.95
C ALA A 355 20.03 -13.96 13.14
N THR A 356 19.73 -13.09 12.17
CA THR A 356 20.74 -12.41 11.36
C THR A 356 21.50 -11.37 12.16
N TYR A 357 20.79 -10.55 12.95
CA TYR A 357 21.39 -9.64 13.90
C TYR A 357 22.35 -10.34 14.87
N ARG A 358 21.95 -11.49 15.46
CA ARG A 358 22.84 -12.26 16.36
C ARG A 358 24.14 -12.70 15.69
N ARG A 359 24.09 -13.14 14.42
CA ARG A 359 25.28 -13.50 13.64
C ARG A 359 26.16 -12.28 13.37
N LEU A 360 25.55 -11.16 12.98
CA LEU A 360 26.26 -9.91 12.70
C LEU A 360 26.92 -9.36 13.98
N ALA A 361 26.19 -9.30 15.09
CA ALA A 361 26.68 -8.87 16.39
C ALA A 361 27.85 -9.72 16.88
N ALA A 362 27.77 -11.06 16.72
CA ALA A 362 28.88 -11.95 17.03
C ALA A 362 30.10 -11.67 16.14
N SER A 363 29.91 -11.42 14.84
CA SER A 363 30.99 -11.09 13.91
C SER A 363 31.69 -9.76 14.24
N TRP A 364 30.96 -8.82 14.84
CA TRP A 364 31.47 -7.53 15.28
C TRP A 364 31.93 -7.51 16.75
N ALA A 365 31.94 -8.67 17.42
CA ALA A 365 32.29 -8.82 18.84
C ALA A 365 31.49 -7.88 19.77
N LEU A 366 30.22 -7.65 19.44
CA LEU A 366 29.31 -6.84 20.25
C LEU A 366 28.82 -7.62 21.49
N PRO A 367 28.48 -6.94 22.59
CA PRO A 367 27.91 -7.58 23.78
C PRO A 367 26.61 -8.34 23.46
N ALA A 368 26.31 -9.39 24.25
CA ALA A 368 25.14 -10.23 24.02
C ALA A 368 23.84 -9.42 24.11
N PRO A 369 22.84 -9.64 23.23
CA PRO A 369 21.61 -8.86 23.21
C PRO A 369 20.77 -9.08 24.48
N ALA A 370 20.11 -8.03 24.99
CA ALA A 370 19.06 -8.17 26.01
C ALA A 370 17.82 -8.90 25.43
N GLU A 371 17.09 -9.64 26.27
CA GLU A 371 15.87 -10.35 25.87
C GLU A 371 14.77 -9.39 25.36
N PHE A 372 13.97 -9.84 24.37
CA PHE A 372 12.92 -9.04 23.75
C PHE A 372 11.66 -9.01 24.62
N GLU A 373 11.29 -7.84 25.16
CA GLU A 373 9.91 -7.59 25.56
C GLU A 373 9.16 -6.96 24.36
N ALA A 374 8.11 -7.65 23.91
CA ALA A 374 7.31 -7.24 22.76
C ALA A 374 6.52 -5.97 23.08
N ALA A 375 7.06 -4.81 22.71
CA ALA A 375 6.32 -3.55 22.64
C ALA A 375 5.52 -3.46 21.32
N LEU A 376 4.67 -4.47 21.06
CA LEU A 376 3.69 -4.46 19.99
C LEU A 376 2.30 -4.66 20.63
N ALA A 377 1.79 -3.57 21.23
CA ALA A 377 0.41 -3.46 21.71
C ALA A 377 -0.34 -2.46 20.82
#